data_AF-K0ZKS9-F1
#
_entry.id   AF-K0ZKS9-F1
#
_cell.length_a   1.000
_cell.length_b   1.000
_cell.length_c   1.000
_cell.angle_alpha   90.00
_cell.angle_beta   90.00
_cell.angle_gamma   90.00
#
_symmetry.space_group_name_H-M   'P 1'
#
loop_
_entity.id
_entity.type
_entity.pdbx_description
1 polymer ?
#
loop_
_entity_poly.entity_id
_entity_poly.type
_entity_poly.pdbx_seq_one_letter_code
_entity_poly.pdbx_strand_id
1 'polypeptide(L)'
;MWFKERNGQKISFSNVGDDEMLQNDFYLSLRLDKWGASGSRWKDAKVKGGSAINSQKYENIDLDYEGSYESDGREKGKYLRIASNYLDVLTVDKRAMYIMALEIAIAIDGQISEDDKKTWLTIEEFKEKYQDILSLTFDEANEMSLEEIQTIDAIDDPIWEELDRKREEYIQIHGERVYDDEEDE
;
A
#
# COMPACT_ATOMS: atom_id res chain seq x y z
N MET A 1 13.69 -1.10 -5.75
CA MET A 1 13.12 -1.08 -7.11
C MET A 1 13.00 -2.52 -7.61
N TRP A 2 11.81 -3.01 -7.95
CA TRP A 2 11.56 -4.44 -8.20
C TRP A 2 12.47 -5.08 -9.26
N PHE A 3 12.94 -4.32 -10.25
CA PHE A 3 13.91 -4.74 -11.26
C PHE A 3 14.52 -3.50 -11.94
N LYS A 4 15.72 -3.63 -12.51
CA LYS A 4 16.33 -2.56 -13.35
C LYS A 4 15.67 -2.47 -14.73
N GLU A 5 15.02 -3.55 -15.16
CA GLU A 5 14.49 -3.76 -16.51
C GLU A 5 13.27 -4.69 -16.48
N ARG A 6 12.26 -4.48 -17.35
CA ARG A 6 11.12 -5.39 -17.57
C ARG A 6 11.08 -5.79 -19.04
N ASN A 7 11.07 -7.08 -19.34
CA ASN A 7 11.11 -7.60 -20.73
C ASN A 7 12.25 -6.98 -21.57
N GLY A 8 13.42 -6.75 -20.98
CA GLY A 8 14.57 -6.12 -21.63
C GLY A 8 14.45 -4.61 -21.89
N GLN A 9 13.41 -3.96 -21.36
CA GLN A 9 13.25 -2.51 -21.40
C GLN A 9 13.60 -1.90 -20.04
N LYS A 10 14.41 -0.83 -20.05
CA LYS A 10 14.66 -0.03 -18.84
C LYS A 10 13.37 0.62 -18.35
N ILE A 11 13.20 0.67 -17.04
CA ILE A 11 12.09 1.39 -16.42
C ILE A 11 12.27 2.90 -16.67
N SER A 12 11.20 3.57 -17.11
CA SER A 12 11.15 5.02 -17.19
C SER A 12 10.71 5.62 -15.87
N PHE A 13 11.37 6.70 -15.43
CA PHE A 13 10.98 7.48 -14.26
C PHE A 13 10.31 8.76 -14.72
N SER A 14 9.28 9.19 -13.99
CA SER A 14 8.69 10.52 -14.13
C SER A 14 8.83 11.21 -12.79
N ASN A 15 9.58 12.32 -12.76
CA ASN A 15 9.75 13.12 -11.57
C ASN A 15 8.81 14.32 -11.65
N VAL A 16 8.16 14.67 -10.55
CA VAL A 16 7.38 15.89 -10.38
C VAL A 16 7.85 16.52 -9.08
N GLY A 17 8.33 17.76 -9.10
CA GLY A 17 8.85 18.46 -7.93
C GLY A 17 9.98 19.43 -8.26
N ASP A 18 10.22 20.37 -7.36
CA ASP A 18 11.37 21.28 -7.40
C ASP A 18 12.50 20.69 -6.54
N ASP A 19 13.61 20.33 -7.17
CA ASP A 19 14.78 19.74 -6.49
C ASP A 19 15.41 20.73 -5.47
N GLU A 20 15.09 22.03 -5.55
CA GLU A 20 15.53 23.03 -4.56
C GLU A 20 14.77 22.92 -3.22
N MET A 21 13.56 22.33 -3.20
CA MET A 21 12.71 22.19 -2.00
C MET A 21 12.81 20.83 -1.30
N LEU A 22 13.75 19.97 -1.70
CA LEU A 22 14.01 18.63 -1.12
C LEU A 22 14.34 18.61 0.40
N GLN A 23 14.21 19.72 1.12
CA GLN A 23 14.82 19.90 2.43
C GLN A 23 13.91 19.76 3.65
N ASN A 24 12.59 19.57 3.55
CA ASN A 24 11.77 19.37 4.77
C ASN A 24 10.68 18.29 4.67
N ASP A 25 10.06 18.08 3.51
CA ASP A 25 8.91 17.17 3.36
C ASP A 25 9.14 16.21 2.19
N PHE A 26 9.86 15.12 2.46
CA PHE A 26 10.12 14.07 1.46
C PHE A 26 8.94 13.07 1.44
N TYR A 27 8.43 12.82 0.23
CA TYR A 27 7.43 11.80 -0.06
C TYR A 27 7.77 11.09 -1.37
N LEU A 28 7.70 9.76 -1.37
CA LEU A 28 7.84 8.92 -2.55
C LEU A 28 6.72 7.88 -2.56
N SER A 29 5.83 7.95 -3.56
CA SER A 29 4.82 6.91 -3.81
C SER A 29 5.22 6.09 -5.03
N LEU A 30 5.35 4.78 -4.87
CA LEU A 30 5.49 3.84 -5.98
C LEU A 30 4.20 3.08 -6.21
N ARG A 31 3.61 3.23 -7.40
CA ARG A 31 2.42 2.48 -7.81
C ARG A 31 2.77 1.26 -8.64
N LEU A 32 2.30 0.08 -8.23
CA LEU A 32 2.23 -1.09 -9.09
C LEU A 32 0.86 -1.16 -9.78
N ASP A 33 0.84 -0.91 -11.08
CA ASP A 33 -0.35 -1.14 -11.92
C ASP A 33 -0.34 -2.56 -12.48
N LYS A 34 -1.05 -3.46 -11.79
CA LYS A 34 -1.17 -4.88 -12.15
C LYS A 34 -1.97 -5.04 -13.46
N TRP A 35 -2.93 -4.17 -13.75
CA TRP A 35 -3.85 -4.30 -14.90
C TRP A 35 -3.40 -3.54 -16.15
N GLY A 36 -2.73 -2.39 -16.00
CA GLY A 36 -2.36 -1.52 -17.10
C GLY A 36 -1.22 -2.07 -17.97
N ALA A 37 -0.46 -3.05 -17.46
CA ALA A 37 0.60 -3.68 -18.24
C ALA A 37 0.04 -4.41 -19.48
N SER A 38 0.64 -4.16 -20.64
CA SER A 38 0.30 -4.86 -21.88
C SER A 38 0.50 -6.38 -21.71
N GLY A 39 -0.49 -7.17 -22.12
CA GLY A 39 -0.48 -8.62 -21.93
C GLY A 39 -0.66 -9.08 -20.47
N SER A 40 -1.13 -8.20 -19.57
CA SER A 40 -1.36 -8.57 -18.18
C SER A 40 -2.43 -9.66 -18.04
N ARG A 41 -2.02 -10.79 -17.47
CA ARG A 41 -2.91 -11.91 -17.06
C ARG A 41 -3.88 -11.52 -15.95
N TRP A 42 -3.60 -10.43 -15.24
CA TRP A 42 -4.49 -9.93 -14.19
C TRP A 42 -5.87 -9.53 -14.70
N LYS A 43 -5.96 -9.09 -15.97
CA LYS A 43 -7.26 -8.77 -16.60
C LYS A 43 -8.21 -9.96 -16.69
N ASP A 44 -7.65 -11.17 -16.70
CA ASP A 44 -8.40 -12.43 -16.83
C ASP A 44 -8.56 -13.13 -15.46
N ALA A 45 -7.96 -12.59 -14.39
CA ALA A 45 -8.03 -13.19 -13.07
C ALA A 45 -9.48 -13.14 -12.55
N LYS A 46 -9.95 -14.28 -12.05
CA LYS A 46 -11.20 -14.31 -11.27
C LYS A 46 -10.93 -13.62 -9.94
N VAL A 47 -11.87 -12.79 -9.50
CA VAL A 47 -11.71 -12.06 -8.24
C VAL A 47 -12.91 -12.33 -7.35
N LYS A 48 -12.64 -12.52 -6.06
CA LYS A 48 -13.70 -12.68 -5.07
C LYS A 48 -14.63 -11.47 -5.11
N GLY A 49 -15.94 -11.69 -5.08
CA GLY A 49 -16.93 -10.61 -5.24
C GLY A 49 -17.17 -10.17 -6.69
N GLY A 50 -16.58 -10.85 -7.68
CA GLY A 50 -16.91 -10.73 -9.10
C GLY A 50 -16.20 -9.62 -9.85
N SER A 51 -15.78 -8.54 -9.19
CA SER A 51 -14.99 -7.47 -9.80
C SER A 51 -13.87 -7.04 -8.87
N ALA A 52 -12.67 -6.85 -9.45
CA ALA A 52 -11.53 -6.36 -8.70
C ALA A 52 -11.76 -4.92 -8.20
N ILE A 53 -11.52 -4.71 -6.91
CA ILE A 53 -11.48 -3.39 -6.28
C ILE A 53 -10.10 -2.74 -6.50
N ASN A 54 -9.95 -1.46 -6.14
CA ASN A 54 -8.75 -0.72 -6.48
C ASN A 54 -7.47 -1.30 -5.87
N SER A 55 -7.50 -1.83 -4.64
CA SER A 55 -6.34 -2.47 -3.99
C SER A 55 -5.76 -3.65 -4.77
N GLN A 56 -6.66 -4.40 -5.36
CA GLN A 56 -6.33 -5.58 -6.15
C GLN A 56 -5.71 -5.19 -7.49
N LYS A 57 -6.10 -4.04 -8.06
CA LYS A 57 -5.59 -3.53 -9.34
C LYS A 57 -4.33 -2.70 -9.22
N TYR A 58 -4.29 -1.87 -8.18
CA TYR A 58 -3.27 -0.87 -7.92
C TYR A 58 -2.84 -0.97 -6.48
N GLU A 59 -1.54 -1.09 -6.26
CA GLU A 59 -0.95 -0.90 -4.95
C GLU A 59 -0.06 0.33 -4.97
N ASN A 60 -0.17 1.19 -3.96
CA ASN A 60 0.81 2.25 -3.74
C ASN A 60 1.60 1.92 -2.48
N ILE A 61 2.92 1.87 -2.63
CA ILE A 61 3.84 1.77 -1.51
C ILE A 61 4.46 3.14 -1.34
N ASP A 62 4.11 3.78 -0.24
CA ASP A 62 4.46 5.15 0.08
C ASP A 62 5.61 5.16 1.08
N LEU A 63 6.55 6.05 0.86
CA LEU A 63 7.71 6.31 1.70
C LEU A 63 7.68 7.77 2.12
N ASP A 64 7.52 8.01 3.41
CA ASP A 64 7.43 9.35 3.99
C ASP A 64 8.11 9.43 5.36
N TYR A 65 8.36 10.65 5.83
CA TYR A 65 8.61 10.86 7.24
C TYR A 65 7.29 10.97 7.97
N GLU A 66 7.13 10.28 9.10
CA GLU A 66 5.87 10.29 9.86
C GLU A 66 5.41 11.69 10.26
N GLY A 67 6.35 12.60 10.50
CA GLY A 67 6.04 13.99 10.85
C GLY A 67 5.91 14.95 9.67
N SER A 68 6.03 14.49 8.42
CA SER A 68 6.00 15.37 7.25
C SER A 68 4.58 15.84 6.95
N TYR A 69 4.48 17.00 6.31
CA TYR A 69 3.21 17.54 5.83
C TYR A 69 2.53 16.62 4.81
N GLU A 70 3.32 15.91 4.00
CA GLU A 70 2.84 15.00 2.94
C GLU A 70 2.41 13.62 3.48
N SER A 71 2.65 13.32 4.75
CA SER A 71 2.19 12.07 5.37
C SER A 71 0.66 12.03 5.49
N ASP A 72 0.09 10.83 5.56
CA ASP A 72 -1.35 10.64 5.85
C ASP A 72 -1.79 11.12 7.26
N GLY A 73 -0.85 11.64 8.07
CA GLY A 73 -1.09 12.21 9.39
C GLY A 73 -1.49 11.20 10.48
N ARG A 74 -1.51 9.90 10.17
CA ARG A 74 -1.83 8.84 11.15
C ARG A 74 -0.73 8.69 12.19
N GLU A 75 0.51 8.83 11.75
CA GLU A 75 1.70 8.89 12.61
C GLU A 75 2.20 10.34 12.68
N LYS A 76 2.89 10.70 13.77
CA LYS A 76 3.53 12.03 13.95
C LYS A 76 4.93 11.91 14.54
N GLY A 77 5.58 10.78 14.30
CA GLY A 77 6.89 10.46 14.83
C GLY A 77 8.04 11.06 14.02
N LYS A 78 9.23 10.50 14.22
CA LYS A 78 10.49 10.96 13.61
C LYS A 78 11.12 9.87 12.75
N TYR A 79 10.38 8.82 12.44
CA TYR A 79 10.88 7.70 11.66
C TYR A 79 10.50 7.88 10.19
N LEU A 80 11.32 7.28 9.34
CA LEU A 80 10.96 7.02 7.96
C LEU A 80 9.98 5.85 7.95
N ARG A 81 8.85 6.01 7.28
CA ARG A 81 7.76 5.06 7.25
C ARG A 81 7.55 4.58 5.83
N ILE A 82 7.34 3.27 5.70
CA ILE A 82 6.83 2.64 4.49
C ILE A 82 5.40 2.21 4.78
N ALA A 83 4.46 2.62 3.94
CA ALA A 83 3.05 2.33 4.12
C ALA A 83 2.41 1.82 2.81
N SER A 84 1.42 0.96 2.96
CA SER A 84 0.44 0.68 1.91
C SER A 84 -0.90 1.30 2.31
N ASN A 85 -1.74 1.57 1.32
CA ASN A 85 -3.10 2.03 1.55
C ASN A 85 -4.04 0.94 2.08
N TYR A 86 -3.60 -0.32 2.12
CA TYR A 86 -4.44 -1.46 2.46
C TYR A 86 -3.81 -2.31 3.57
N LEU A 87 -4.67 -2.89 4.41
CA LEU A 87 -4.26 -3.75 5.53
C LEU A 87 -3.69 -5.08 5.05
N ASP A 88 -4.41 -5.73 4.13
CA ASP A 88 -3.96 -6.95 3.46
C ASP A 88 -3.60 -6.64 2.02
N VAL A 89 -2.37 -7.01 1.65
CA VAL A 89 -1.83 -6.86 0.30
C VAL A 89 -1.36 -8.22 -0.24
N LEU A 90 -1.36 -8.35 -1.57
CA LEU A 90 -0.99 -9.58 -2.26
C LEU A 90 0.52 -9.87 -2.10
N THR A 91 0.92 -11.12 -2.28
CA THR A 91 2.33 -11.53 -2.10
C THR A 91 3.30 -10.75 -2.98
N VAL A 92 2.92 -10.40 -4.21
CA VAL A 92 3.75 -9.57 -5.11
C VAL A 92 4.00 -8.16 -4.54
N ASP A 93 3.02 -7.62 -3.83
CA ASP A 93 3.07 -6.30 -3.19
C ASP A 93 3.85 -6.38 -1.86
N LYS A 94 3.59 -7.40 -1.03
CA LYS A 94 4.34 -7.66 0.22
C LYS A 94 5.83 -7.79 -0.05
N ARG A 95 6.21 -8.63 -1.03
CA ARG A 95 7.60 -8.85 -1.42
C ARG A 95 8.31 -7.55 -1.74
N ALA A 96 7.61 -6.63 -2.37
CA ALA A 96 8.17 -5.36 -2.75
C ALA A 96 8.38 -4.39 -1.62
N MET A 97 7.40 -4.33 -0.73
CA MET A 97 7.45 -3.52 0.47
C MET A 97 8.66 -3.96 1.30
N TYR A 98 8.88 -5.28 1.40
CA TYR A 98 10.04 -5.85 2.10
C TYR A 98 11.37 -5.55 1.41
N ILE A 99 11.43 -5.63 0.07
CA ILE A 99 12.61 -5.21 -0.68
C ILE A 99 12.88 -3.72 -0.47
N MET A 100 11.85 -2.87 -0.52
CA MET A 100 11.99 -1.43 -0.29
C MET A 100 12.52 -1.15 1.12
N ALA A 101 11.95 -1.79 2.15
CA ALA A 101 12.39 -1.67 3.53
C ALA A 101 13.87 -2.06 3.68
N LEU A 102 14.29 -3.17 3.06
CA LEU A 102 15.68 -3.60 3.07
C LEU A 102 16.62 -2.64 2.36
N GLU A 103 16.30 -2.21 1.14
CA GLU A 103 17.15 -1.30 0.36
C GLU A 103 17.36 0.03 1.11
N ILE A 104 16.31 0.54 1.76
CA ILE A 104 16.37 1.77 2.54
C ILE A 104 17.17 1.57 3.82
N ALA A 105 16.87 0.53 4.60
CA ALA A 105 17.60 0.21 5.83
C ALA A 105 19.10 0.02 5.54
N ILE A 106 19.46 -0.66 4.45
CA ILE A 106 20.85 -0.80 4.00
C ILE A 106 21.47 0.56 3.65
N ALA A 107 20.74 1.41 2.90
CA ALA A 107 21.26 2.69 2.43
C ALA A 107 21.55 3.68 3.58
N ILE A 108 20.81 3.60 4.68
CA ILE A 108 20.92 4.51 5.83
C ILE A 108 21.54 3.87 7.08
N ASP A 109 22.02 2.64 6.99
CA ASP A 109 22.51 1.84 8.14
C ASP A 109 21.48 1.77 9.28
N GLY A 110 20.21 1.54 8.90
CA GLY A 110 19.06 1.54 9.77
C GLY A 110 18.58 0.15 10.20
N GLN A 111 17.59 0.14 11.10
CA GLN A 111 16.85 -1.06 11.51
C GLN A 111 15.39 -0.94 11.07
N ILE A 112 14.68 -2.06 11.02
CA ILE A 112 13.29 -2.14 10.55
C ILE A 112 12.37 -2.47 11.73
N SER A 113 11.27 -1.72 11.88
CA SER A 113 10.19 -2.06 12.80
C SER A 113 8.88 -2.21 12.03
N GLU A 114 8.06 -3.12 12.51
CA GLU A 114 6.79 -3.57 11.90
C GLU A 114 5.69 -3.77 12.95
N ASP A 115 5.98 -3.47 14.22
CA ASP A 115 5.10 -3.69 15.37
C ASP A 115 4.85 -2.42 16.18
N ASP A 116 4.75 -1.29 15.48
CA ASP A 116 4.66 0.05 16.07
C ASP A 116 5.86 0.35 16.98
N LYS A 117 7.07 0.14 16.45
CA LYS A 117 8.35 0.59 17.05
C LYS A 117 8.68 -0.11 18.37
N LYS A 118 7.96 -1.18 18.72
CA LYS A 118 8.18 -1.95 19.94
C LYS A 118 9.43 -2.81 19.82
N THR A 119 9.67 -3.37 18.65
CA THR A 119 10.88 -4.13 18.32
C THR A 119 11.51 -3.61 17.04
N TRP A 120 12.82 -3.82 16.93
CA TRP A 120 13.64 -3.39 15.79
C TRP A 120 14.50 -4.55 15.32
N LEU A 121 14.32 -4.93 14.07
CA LEU A 121 15.04 -6.01 13.41
C LEU A 121 16.24 -5.44 12.67
N THR A 122 17.37 -6.13 12.77
CA THR A 122 18.51 -5.96 11.88
C THR A 122 18.16 -6.39 10.46
N ILE A 123 18.98 -6.00 9.49
CA ILE A 123 18.84 -6.39 8.08
C ILE A 123 18.86 -7.92 7.95
N GLU A 124 19.73 -8.60 8.70
CA GLU A 124 19.87 -10.05 8.70
C GLU A 124 18.64 -10.74 9.30
N GLU A 125 18.16 -10.28 10.46
CA GLU A 125 16.96 -10.83 11.11
C GLU A 125 15.72 -10.65 10.23
N PHE A 126 15.57 -9.50 9.57
CA PHE A 126 14.45 -9.25 8.66
C PHE A 126 14.51 -10.17 7.42
N LYS A 127 15.70 -10.36 6.85
CA LYS A 127 15.92 -11.27 5.71
C LYS A 127 15.62 -12.73 6.07
N GLU A 128 16.04 -13.17 7.26
CA GLU A 128 15.78 -14.52 7.75
C GLU A 128 14.28 -14.73 8.00
N LYS A 129 13.64 -13.76 8.67
CA LYS A 129 12.21 -13.81 9.00
C LYS A 129 11.30 -13.90 7.76
N TYR A 130 11.62 -13.16 6.70
CA TYR A 130 10.84 -13.11 5.46
C TYR A 130 11.53 -13.77 4.27
N GLN A 131 12.40 -14.76 4.54
CA GLN A 131 13.17 -15.44 3.51
C GLN A 131 12.26 -16.11 2.46
N ASP A 132 11.14 -16.68 2.89
CA ASP A 132 10.13 -17.31 2.04
C ASP A 132 9.59 -16.36 0.98
N ILE A 133 9.30 -15.11 1.34
CA ILE A 133 8.77 -14.09 0.43
C ILE A 133 9.90 -13.44 -0.38
N LEU A 134 11.02 -13.11 0.27
CA LEU A 134 12.15 -12.41 -0.37
C LEU A 134 12.86 -13.26 -1.42
N SER A 135 12.87 -14.59 -1.24
CA SER A 135 13.52 -15.52 -2.17
C SER A 135 12.73 -15.77 -3.46
N LEU A 136 11.43 -15.44 -3.49
CA LEU A 136 10.61 -15.57 -4.70
C LEU A 136 11.18 -14.71 -5.82
N THR A 137 11.06 -15.18 -7.05
CA THR A 137 11.16 -14.33 -8.24
C THR A 137 9.91 -13.47 -8.38
N PHE A 138 9.97 -12.46 -9.26
CA PHE A 138 8.77 -11.67 -9.58
C PHE A 138 7.65 -12.56 -10.12
N ASP A 139 7.96 -13.49 -11.02
CA ASP A 139 6.95 -14.34 -11.66
C ASP A 139 6.31 -15.30 -10.66
N GLU A 140 7.08 -15.89 -9.74
CA GLU A 140 6.54 -16.74 -8.66
C GLU A 140 5.61 -15.94 -7.73
N ALA A 141 6.06 -14.78 -7.25
CA ALA A 141 5.23 -13.93 -6.40
C ALA A 141 3.97 -13.45 -7.13
N ASN A 142 4.08 -13.15 -8.42
CA ASN A 142 2.96 -12.74 -9.27
C ASN A 142 1.97 -13.90 -9.50
N GLU A 143 2.44 -15.13 -9.71
CA GLU A 143 1.55 -16.30 -9.86
C GLU A 143 0.80 -16.61 -8.56
N MET A 144 1.49 -16.61 -7.43
CA MET A 144 0.84 -16.78 -6.12
C MET A 144 -0.24 -15.72 -5.90
N SER A 145 0.04 -14.47 -6.27
CA SER A 145 -0.91 -13.37 -6.11
C SER A 145 -2.16 -13.52 -7.01
N LEU A 146 -2.03 -14.13 -8.19
CA LEU A 146 -3.16 -14.45 -9.08
C LEU A 146 -4.07 -15.55 -8.49
N GLU A 147 -3.54 -16.39 -7.61
CA GLU A 147 -4.34 -17.36 -6.84
C GLU A 147 -4.96 -16.69 -5.60
N GLU A 148 -4.17 -15.92 -4.85
CA GLU A 148 -4.62 -15.21 -3.64
C GLU A 148 -5.80 -14.28 -3.90
N ILE A 149 -5.77 -13.53 -5.00
CA ILE A 149 -6.83 -12.57 -5.34
C ILE A 149 -8.21 -13.21 -5.55
N GLN A 150 -8.26 -14.52 -5.82
CA GLN A 150 -9.51 -15.27 -5.98
C GLN A 150 -10.22 -15.50 -4.64
N THR A 151 -9.48 -15.44 -3.52
CA THR A 151 -9.95 -15.84 -2.20
C THR A 151 -9.78 -14.77 -1.13
N ILE A 152 -8.92 -13.77 -1.36
CA ILE A 152 -8.67 -12.66 -0.44
C ILE A 152 -9.96 -11.88 -0.16
N ASP A 153 -10.21 -11.62 1.13
CA ASP A 153 -11.33 -10.80 1.57
C ASP A 153 -10.95 -9.32 1.53
N ALA A 154 -11.92 -8.47 1.22
CA ALA A 154 -11.79 -7.07 1.53
C ALA A 154 -11.91 -6.92 3.06
N ILE A 155 -10.93 -6.27 3.68
CA ILE A 155 -11.03 -5.90 5.09
C ILE A 155 -11.74 -4.55 5.15
N ASP A 156 -12.86 -4.50 5.87
CA ASP A 156 -13.53 -3.25 6.17
C ASP A 156 -12.65 -2.41 7.10
N ASP A 157 -12.44 -1.14 6.74
CA ASP A 157 -11.72 -0.20 7.59
C ASP A 157 -12.46 -0.07 8.95
N PRO A 158 -11.78 -0.27 10.10
CA PRO A 158 -12.40 -0.12 11.42
C PRO A 158 -13.11 1.21 11.64
N ILE A 159 -12.76 2.25 10.87
CA ILE A 159 -13.45 3.54 10.89
C ILE A 159 -14.94 3.42 10.51
N TRP A 160 -15.34 2.44 9.71
CA TRP A 160 -16.74 2.26 9.32
C TRP A 160 -17.62 1.94 10.52
N GLU A 161 -17.19 1.05 11.43
CA GLU A 161 -17.91 0.77 12.67
C GLU A 161 -18.05 2.04 13.54
N GLU A 162 -16.99 2.86 13.61
CA GLU A 162 -17.03 4.12 14.36
C GLU A 162 -17.97 5.14 13.70
N LEU A 163 -17.94 5.27 12.38
CA LEU A 163 -18.81 6.17 11.62
C LEU A 163 -20.27 5.75 11.70
N ASP A 164 -20.56 4.45 11.64
CA ASP A 164 -21.91 3.93 11.81
C ASP A 164 -22.44 4.25 13.21
N ARG A 165 -21.63 4.03 14.26
CA ARG A 165 -22.00 4.44 15.63
C ARG A 165 -22.27 5.94 15.72
N LYS A 166 -21.38 6.79 15.18
CA LYS A 166 -21.55 8.24 15.17
C LYS A 166 -22.80 8.67 14.38
N ARG A 167 -23.12 7.95 13.29
CA ARG A 167 -24.33 8.18 12.49
C ARG A 167 -25.59 7.83 13.29
N GLU A 168 -25.60 6.71 14.01
CA GLU A 168 -26.70 6.32 14.90
C GLU A 168 -26.91 7.35 16.03
N GLU A 169 -25.84 7.79 16.69
CA GLU A 169 -25.87 8.84 17.72
C GLU A 169 -26.43 10.15 17.16
N TYR A 170 -25.99 10.54 15.96
CA TYR A 170 -26.49 11.73 15.28
C TYR A 170 -28.00 11.63 14.98
N ILE A 171 -28.46 10.49 14.45
CA ILE A 171 -29.89 10.25 14.16
C ILE A 171 -30.73 10.27 15.44
N GLN A 172 -30.22 9.75 16.56
CA GLN A 172 -30.94 9.81 17.83
C GLN A 172 -31.14 11.24 18.34
N ILE A 173 -30.18 12.13 18.10
CA ILE A 173 -30.23 13.52 18.56
C ILE A 173 -31.06 14.40 17.60
N HIS A 174 -30.90 14.19 16.29
CA HIS A 174 -31.41 15.10 15.26
C HIS A 174 -32.59 14.54 14.46
N GLY A 175 -32.98 13.29 14.71
CA GLY A 175 -33.92 12.55 13.86
C GLY A 175 -33.26 12.06 12.57
N GLU A 176 -33.91 11.13 11.88
CA GLU A 176 -33.49 10.78 10.52
C GLU A 176 -33.68 11.98 9.60
N ARG A 177 -32.64 12.32 8.85
CA ARG A 177 -32.73 13.35 7.81
C ARG A 177 -33.64 12.84 6.70
N VAL A 178 -34.80 13.46 6.56
CA VAL A 178 -35.67 13.28 5.40
C VAL A 178 -35.10 14.13 4.28
N TYR A 179 -34.73 13.49 3.18
CA TYR A 179 -34.42 14.20 1.95
C TYR A 179 -35.77 14.51 1.28
N ASP A 180 -36.03 15.78 0.98
CA ASP A 180 -37.13 16.13 0.08
C ASP A 180 -36.67 15.70 -1.31
N ASP A 181 -37.31 14.67 -1.87
CA ASP A 181 -37.05 14.18 -3.22
C ASP A 181 -37.60 15.13 -4.30
N GLU A 182 -38.06 16.34 -3.93
CA GLU A 182 -38.59 17.35 -4.86
C GLU A 182 -37.50 18.32 -5.36
N GLU A 183 -36.53 17.79 -6.13
CA GLU A 183 -35.79 18.56 -7.13
C GLU A 183 -35.80 17.77 -8.47
N ASP A 184 -37.00 17.49 -8.98
CA ASP A 184 -37.27 17.09 -10.36
C ASP A 184 -38.53 17.84 -10.86
N GLU A 185 -38.41 19.16 -11.08
CA GLU A 185 -39.27 19.94 -12.01
C GLU A 185 -38.43 20.80 -12.95
#